data_AF-A0A180FRW1-F1
#
_entry.id   AF-A0A180FRW1-F1
#
_cell.length_a   1.000
_cell.length_b   1.000
_cell.length_c   1.000
_cell.angle_alpha   90.00
_cell.angle_beta   90.00
_cell.angle_gamma   90.00
#
_symmetry.space_group_name_H-M   'P 1'
#
loop_
_entity.id
_entity.type
_entity.pdbx_description
1 polymer ?
#
loop_
_entity_poly.entity_id
_entity_poly.type
_entity_poly.pdbx_seq_one_letter_code
_entity_poly.pdbx_strand_id
1 'polypeptide(L)' 'MNDDKIPSGKYAVSTSNRNFEGRQGPGARTILAGPLVAAAAAVTGQITDPRELIV' A
#
# COMPACT_ATOMS: atom_id res chain seq x y z
N MET A 1 -2.54 -14.70 2.92
CA MET A 1 -2.38 -13.22 2.97
C MET A 1 -2.66 -12.87 4.40
N ASN A 2 -1.69 -12.29 5.11
CA ASN A 2 -1.66 -12.20 6.57
C ASN A 2 -3.02 -11.78 7.17
N ASP A 3 -3.30 -12.22 8.40
CA ASP A 3 -4.49 -11.81 9.16
C ASP A 3 -4.49 -10.31 9.52
N ASP A 4 -3.46 -9.58 9.10
CA ASP A 4 -3.29 -8.14 9.27
C ASP A 4 -4.40 -7.39 8.53
N LYS A 5 -5.39 -6.90 9.28
CA LYS A 5 -6.43 -6.00 8.78
C LYS A 5 -5.99 -4.55 8.96
N ILE A 6 -6.08 -3.78 7.88
CA ILE A 6 -5.86 -2.34 7.90
C ILE A 6 -7.06 -1.68 8.59
N PRO A 7 -6.84 -0.81 9.60
CA PRO A 7 -7.92 -0.11 10.28
C PRO A 7 -8.77 0.74 9.32
N SER A 8 -10.05 0.92 9.64
CA SER A 8 -10.96 1.76 8.85
C SER A 8 -10.41 3.19 8.70
N GLY A 9 -10.56 3.74 7.50
CA GLY A 9 -10.03 5.08 7.16
C GLY A 9 -8.52 5.13 6.92
N LYS A 10 -7.79 4.03 7.08
CA LYS A 10 -6.36 3.95 6.73
C LYS A 10 -6.15 3.48 5.29
N TYR A 11 -4.96 3.77 4.81
CA TYR A 11 -4.51 3.42 3.47
C TYR A 11 -3.47 2.31 3.53
N ALA A 12 -3.49 1.44 2.52
CA ALA A 12 -2.42 0.48 2.27
C ALA A 12 -1.90 0.62 0.84
N VAL A 13 -0.58 0.60 0.68
CA VAL A 13 0.07 0.45 -0.62
C VAL A 13 0.42 -1.04 -0.77
N SER A 14 -0.05 -1.67 -1.84
CA SER A 14 0.01 -3.12 -2.00
C SER A 14 0.51 -3.53 -3.38
N THR A 15 1.34 -4.57 -3.42
CA THR A 15 1.80 -5.25 -4.64
C THR A 15 0.85 -6.36 -5.11
N SER A 16 -0.33 -6.44 -4.50
CA SER A 16 -1.44 -7.29 -4.95
C SER A 16 -2.01 -6.79 -6.29
N ASN A 17 -2.90 -7.58 -6.90
CA ASN A 17 -3.64 -7.20 -8.12
C ASN A 17 -5.10 -6.85 -7.83
N ARG A 18 -5.47 -6.64 -6.55
CA ARG A 18 -6.85 -6.44 -6.11
C ARG A 18 -6.93 -5.33 -5.07
N ASN A 19 -7.74 -4.31 -5.35
CA ASN A 19 -7.99 -3.15 -4.47
C ASN A 19 -9.48 -2.88 -4.20
N PHE A 20 -10.36 -3.85 -4.44
CA PHE A 20 -11.77 -3.70 -4.12
C PHE A 20 -12.00 -3.48 -2.61
N GLU A 21 -13.11 -2.83 -2.26
CA GLU A 21 -13.46 -2.49 -0.88
C GLU A 21 -13.51 -3.74 0.02
N GLY A 22 -12.99 -3.61 1.23
CA GLY A 22 -12.95 -4.72 2.19
C GLY A 22 -11.81 -5.72 1.96
N ARG A 23 -11.05 -5.63 0.86
CA ARG A 23 -9.92 -6.54 0.58
C ARG A 23 -8.89 -6.57 1.70
N GLN A 24 -8.45 -5.40 2.17
CA GLN A 24 -7.45 -5.28 3.24
C GLN A 24 -8.06 -4.96 4.61
N GLY A 25 -9.38 -4.86 4.69
CA GLY A 25 -10.09 -4.41 5.88
C GLY A 25 -11.33 -3.58 5.53
N PRO A 26 -12.43 -3.68 6.29
CA PRO A 26 -13.59 -2.82 6.09
C PRO A 26 -13.23 -1.34 6.25
N GLY A 27 -13.64 -0.51 5.29
CA GLY A 27 -13.36 0.93 5.29
C GLY A 27 -11.90 1.32 5.01
N ALA A 28 -11.01 0.36 4.78
CA ALA A 28 -9.65 0.61 4.34
C ALA A 28 -9.59 0.80 2.81
N ARG A 29 -8.65 1.63 2.35
CA ARG A 29 -8.42 1.87 0.91
C ARG A 29 -7.07 1.30 0.49
N THR A 30 -7.06 0.55 -0.61
CA THR A 30 -5.84 -0.08 -1.13
C THR A 30 -5.40 0.62 -2.42
N ILE A 31 -4.13 1.00 -2.49
CA ILE A 31 -3.47 1.52 -3.68
C ILE A 31 -2.62 0.38 -4.24
N LEU A 32 -2.82 0.04 -5.52
CA LEU A 32 -1.98 -0.95 -6.20
C LEU A 32 -0.73 -0.27 -6.72
N ALA A 33 0.43 -0.86 -6.45
CA ALA A 33 1.71 -0.32 -6.86
C ALA A 33 2.71 -1.44 -7.16
N GLY A 34 3.73 -1.14 -7.97
CA GLY A 34 4.86 -2.04 -8.17
C GLY A 34 5.71 -2.17 -6.89
N PRO A 35 6.56 -3.23 -6.77
CA PRO A 35 7.36 -3.46 -5.56
C PRO A 35 8.24 -2.28 -5.14
N LEU A 36 8.85 -1.58 -6.10
CA LEU A 36 9.71 -0.42 -5.79
C LEU A 36 8.92 0.73 -5.16
N VAL A 37 7.74 1.04 -5.68
CA VAL A 37 6.86 2.09 -5.13
C VAL A 37 6.36 1.70 -3.74
N ALA A 38 5.98 0.43 -3.54
CA ALA A 38 5.55 -0.06 -2.23
C ALA A 38 6.66 0.06 -1.18
N ALA A 39 7.90 -0.28 -1.55
CA ALA A 39 9.07 -0.11 -0.69
C ALA A 39 9.36 1.37 -0.40
N ALA A 40 9.32 2.23 -1.42
CA ALA A 40 9.52 3.67 -1.26
C ALA A 40 8.48 4.28 -0.30
N ALA A 41 7.21 3.93 -0.46
CA ALA A 41 6.14 4.38 0.41
C ALA A 41 6.26 3.87 1.85
N ALA A 42 6.78 2.66 2.04
CA ALA A 42 7.06 2.12 3.38
C ALA A 42 8.20 2.89 4.08
N VAL A 43 9.19 3.40 3.33
CA VAL A 43 10.30 4.21 3.86
C VAL A 43 9.85 5.63 4.18
N THR A 44 9.07 6.27 3.30
CA THR A 44 8.72 7.70 3.42
C THR A 44 7.41 7.95 4.16
N GLY A 45 6.56 6.94 4.34
CA GLY A 45 5.23 7.07 4.94
C GLY A 45 4.18 7.72 4.02
N GLN A 46 4.49 7.90 2.73
CA GLN A 46 3.59 8.51 1.74
C GLN A 46 3.81 7.89 0.35
N ILE A 47 2.91 8.13 -0.61
CA ILE A 47 3.14 7.65 -1.98
C ILE A 47 4.35 8.41 -2.55
N THR A 48 5.41 7.67 -2.88
CA THR A 48 6.69 8.23 -3.34
C THR A 48 7.13 7.55 -4.62
N ASP A 49 7.70 8.34 -5.54
CA ASP A 49 8.40 7.81 -6.70
C ASP A 49 9.70 7.13 -6.25
N PRO A 50 9.91 5.82 -6.53
CA PRO A 50 11.09 5.11 -6.05
C PRO A 50 12.41 5.69 -6.56
N ARG A 51 12.40 6.46 -7.67
CA ARG A 51 13.59 7.12 -8.21
C ARG A 51 14.13 8.22 -7.30
N GLU A 52 13.36 8.70 -6.34
CA GLU A 52 13.82 9.66 -5.32
C GLU A 52 14.72 8.99 -4.26
N LEU A 53 14.71 7.65 -4.16
CA LEU A 53 15.47 6.88 -3.17
C LEU A 53 16.57 6.00 -3.77
N ILE A 54 16.52 5.75 -5.08
CA ILE A 54 17.49 4.93 -5.79
C ILE A 54 18.51 5.87 -6.45
N VAL A 55 19.75 5.84 -5.94
CA VAL A 55 20.93 6.49 -6.53
C VAL A 55 21.59 5.59 -7.56
#